data_AF-A0A7V6MYA2-F1
#
_entry.id   AF-A0A7V6MYA2-F1
#
_cell.length_a   1.000
_cell.length_b   1.000
_cell.length_c   1.000
_cell.angle_alpha   90.00
_cell.angle_beta   90.00
_cell.angle_gamma   90.00
#
_symmetry.space_group_name_H-M   'P 1'
#
loop_
_entity.id
_entity.type
_entity.pdbx_description
1 polymer ?
#
loop_
_entity_poly.entity_id
_entity_poly.type
_entity_poly.pdbx_seq_one_letter_code
_entity_poly.pdbx_strand_id
1 'polypeptide(L)' 'MSDLNFSKGEIMAAAGAREIKDGQNVVVGIGLPQISALLAQYTHAPNLCMINEQGIIDPLPIDPSVGMADPRMW' A
#
# COMPACT_ATOMS: atom_id res chain seq x y z
N MET A 1 -22.99 -9.06 15.75
CA MET A 1 -21.73 -8.34 15.47
C MET A 1 -21.87 -6.95 16.04
N SER A 2 -20.89 -6.48 16.83
CA SER A 2 -20.77 -5.06 17.16
C SER A 2 -20.83 -4.22 15.88
N ASP A 3 -21.49 -3.07 15.91
CA ASP A 3 -21.54 -2.14 14.76
C ASP A 3 -20.11 -1.81 14.31
N LEU A 4 -19.71 -2.35 13.15
CA LEU A 4 -18.40 -2.11 12.56
C LEU A 4 -18.38 -0.69 11.99
N ASN A 5 -17.96 0.27 12.80
CA ASN A 5 -17.75 1.65 12.36
C ASN A 5 -16.38 1.78 11.70
N PHE A 6 -16.37 1.77 10.37
CA PHE A 6 -15.18 2.08 9.58
C PHE A 6 -15.04 3.59 9.37
N SER A 7 -13.81 4.07 9.50
CA SER A 7 -13.44 5.42 9.11
C SER A 7 -13.53 5.61 7.59
N LYS A 8 -13.66 6.87 7.15
CA LYS A 8 -13.61 7.21 5.72
C LYS A 8 -12.29 6.78 5.06
N GLY A 9 -11.19 6.82 5.82
CA GLY A 9 -9.86 6.42 5.35
C GLY A 9 -9.78 4.92 5.05
N GLU A 10 -10.32 4.08 5.93
CA GLU A 10 -10.36 2.62 5.72
C GLU A 10 -11.23 2.24 4.53
N ILE A 11 -12.39 2.89 4.36
CA ILE A 11 -13.26 2.68 3.21
C ILE A 11 -12.54 3.07 1.91
N MET A 12 -11.83 4.20 1.91
CA MET A 12 -11.06 4.66 0.74
C MET A 12 -9.89 3.73 0.43
N ALA A 13 -9.15 3.28 1.44
CA ALA A 13 -8.04 2.34 1.27
C ALA A 13 -8.52 1.01 0.68
N ALA A 14 -9.63 0.47 1.20
CA ALA A 14 -10.22 -0.75 0.67
C ALA A 14 -10.74 -0.56 -0.77
N ALA A 15 -11.28 0.61 -1.10
CA ALA A 15 -11.70 0.94 -2.46
C ALA A 15 -10.51 1.01 -3.43
N GLY A 16 -9.44 1.73 -3.07
CA GLY A 16 -8.23 1.80 -3.88
C GLY A 16 -7.56 0.44 -4.07
N ALA A 17 -7.51 -0.38 -3.00
CA ALA A 17 -6.91 -1.71 -3.06
C ALA A 17 -7.59 -2.61 -4.11
N ARG A 18 -8.93 -2.55 -4.24
CA ARG A 18 -9.70 -3.37 -5.19
C ARG A 18 -9.42 -3.06 -6.66
N GLU A 19 -8.88 -1.89 -6.97
CA GLU A 19 -8.54 -1.51 -8.35
C GLU A 19 -7.23 -2.13 -8.82
N ILE A 20 -6.43 -2.66 -7.89
CA ILE A 20 -5.14 -3.30 -8.18
C ILE A 20 -5.36 -4.79 -8.43
N LYS A 21 -4.70 -5.32 -9.46
CA LYS A 21 -4.72 -6.75 -9.79
C LYS A 21 -3.40 -7.39 -9.45
N ASP A 22 -3.44 -8.68 -9.13
CA ASP A 22 -2.24 -9.47 -8.90
C ASP A 22 -1.29 -9.40 -10.12
N GLY A 23 0.01 -9.25 -9.86
CA GLY A 23 1.03 -9.13 -10.90
C GLY A 23 1.14 -7.75 -11.57
N GLN A 24 0.38 -6.74 -11.17
CA GLN A 24 0.49 -5.40 -11.76
C GLN A 24 1.69 -4.61 -11.22
N ASN A 25 2.30 -3.81 -12.11
CA ASN A 25 3.21 -2.74 -11.72
C ASN A 25 2.40 -1.49 -11.36
N VAL A 26 2.53 -1.00 -10.13
CA VAL A 26 1.72 0.12 -9.62
C VAL A 26 2.64 1.24 -9.13
N VAL A 27 2.50 2.44 -9.68
CA VAL A 27 3.16 3.65 -9.16
C VAL A 27 2.33 4.19 -8.00
N VAL A 28 2.96 4.38 -6.84
CA VAL A 28 2.28 4.65 -5.57
C VAL A 28 2.91 5.86 -4.88
N GLY A 29 2.07 6.83 -4.53
CA GLY A 29 2.44 7.97 -3.69
C GLY A 29 2.25 7.70 -2.20
N ILE A 30 2.69 8.63 -1.35
CA ILE A 30 2.61 8.49 0.12
C ILE A 30 1.18 8.57 0.64
N GLY A 31 0.91 7.88 1.76
CA GLY A 31 -0.33 7.99 2.52
C GLY A 31 -1.38 6.97 2.09
N LEU A 32 -2.64 7.40 1.89
CA LEU A 32 -3.73 6.49 1.52
C LEU A 32 -3.47 5.66 0.25
N PRO A 33 -2.81 6.17 -0.81
CA PRO A 33 -2.41 5.34 -1.95
C PRO A 33 -1.47 4.20 -1.55
N GLN A 34 -0.46 4.49 -0.71
CA GLN A 34 0.45 3.49 -0.16
C GLN A 34 -0.26 2.44 0.69
N ILE A 35 -1.18 2.86 1.56
CA ILE A 35 -1.99 1.92 2.35
C ILE A 35 -2.87 1.05 1.45
N SER A 36 -3.43 1.61 0.38
CA SER A 36 -4.25 0.85 -0.59
C SER A 36 -3.42 -0.22 -1.30
N ALA A 37 -2.21 0.12 -1.74
CA ALA A 37 -1.32 -0.80 -2.43
C ALA A 37 -0.78 -1.89 -1.50
N LEU A 38 -0.39 -1.54 -0.28
CA LEU A 38 0.00 -2.51 0.74
C LEU A 38 -1.17 -3.44 1.08
N LEU A 39 -2.38 -2.90 1.26
CA LEU A 39 -3.57 -3.71 1.52
C LEU A 39 -3.82 -4.70 0.37
N ALA A 40 -3.68 -4.27 -0.89
CA ALA A 40 -3.79 -5.18 -2.03
C ALA A 40 -2.73 -6.29 -1.97
N GLN A 41 -1.46 -5.94 -1.71
CA GLN A 41 -0.33 -6.87 -1.63
C GLN A 41 -0.56 -7.94 -0.56
N TYR A 42 -0.99 -7.54 0.64
CA TYR A 42 -1.22 -8.45 1.77
C TYR A 42 -2.52 -9.23 1.70
N THR A 43 -3.39 -9.00 0.70
CA THR A 43 -4.69 -9.68 0.62
C THR A 43 -4.90 -10.48 -0.66
N HIS A 44 -4.93 -9.86 -1.83
CA HIS A 44 -5.40 -10.49 -3.07
C HIS A 44 -4.46 -10.30 -4.26
N ALA A 45 -3.43 -9.48 -4.13
CA ALA A 45 -2.45 -9.19 -5.18
C ALA A 45 -1.00 -9.35 -4.68
N PRO A 46 -0.62 -10.53 -4.13
CA PRO A 46 0.70 -10.75 -3.52
C PRO A 46 1.88 -10.59 -4.48
N ASN A 47 1.65 -10.71 -5.79
CA ASN A 47 2.66 -10.56 -6.83
C ASN A 47 2.67 -9.16 -7.46
N LEU A 48 1.93 -8.18 -6.90
CA LEU A 48 2.05 -6.80 -7.38
C LEU A 48 3.47 -6.29 -7.16
N CYS A 49 3.94 -5.45 -8.08
CA CYS A 49 5.22 -4.74 -7.98
C CYS A 49 4.94 -3.26 -7.73
N MET A 50 5.33 -2.79 -6.55
CA MET A 50 5.10 -1.40 -6.14
C MET A 50 6.29 -0.53 -6.54
N ILE A 51 6.04 0.62 -7.14
CA ILE A 51 7.05 1.64 -7.44
C ILE A 51 6.68 2.89 -6.67
N ASN A 52 7.46 3.26 -5.66
CA ASN A 52 7.16 4.47 -4.89
C ASN A 52 7.62 5.74 -5.62
N GLU A 53 7.14 6.89 -5.16
CA GLU A 53 7.49 8.21 -5.74
C GLU A 53 8.99 8.59 -5.65
N GLN A 54 9.78 7.86 -4.86
CA GLN A 54 11.24 8.03 -4.79
C GLN A 54 11.98 7.21 -5.86
N GLY A 55 11.26 6.36 -6.60
CA GLY A 55 11.83 5.47 -7.61
C GLY A 55 12.32 4.13 -7.05
N ILE A 56 11.99 3.79 -5.80
CA ILE A 56 12.26 2.46 -5.25
C ILE A 56 11.24 1.47 -5.80
N ILE A 57 11.72 0.30 -6.20
CA ILE A 57 10.94 -0.77 -6.81
C ILE A 57 10.87 -1.94 -5.83
N ASP A 58 9.65 -2.39 -5.58
CA ASP A 58 9.28 -3.53 -4.74
C ASP A 58 9.95 -3.54 -3.34
N PRO A 59 9.80 -2.45 -2.55
CA PRO A 59 10.42 -2.37 -1.24
C PRO A 59 9.80 -3.39 -0.26
N LEU A 60 10.66 -4.07 0.50
CA LEU A 60 10.29 -5.03 1.56
C LEU A 60 10.83 -4.58 2.93
N PRO A 61 10.30 -3.49 3.50
CA PRO A 61 10.77 -2.95 4.78
C PRO A 61 10.46 -3.94 5.92
N ILE A 62 11.46 -4.21 6.76
CA ILE A 62 11.30 -5.06 7.97
C ILE A 62 10.63 -4.26 9.09
N ASP A 63 10.94 -2.97 9.19
CA ASP A 63 10.44 -2.06 10.21
C ASP A 63 9.65 -0.89 9.59
N PRO A 64 8.67 -0.31 10.31
CA PRO A 64 8.04 0.93 9.89
C PRO A 64 9.05 2.07 9.76
N SER A 65 8.97 2.80 8.65
CA SER A 65 9.78 3.98 8.42
C SER A 65 9.33 5.18 9.24
N VAL A 66 10.27 6.03 9.62
CA VAL A 66 9.96 7.32 10.27
C VAL A 66 9.76 8.45 9.27
N GLY A 67 9.99 8.22 7.98
CA GLY A 67 9.77 9.20 6.93
C GLY A 67 10.21 8.69 5.55
N MET A 68 9.97 9.52 4.52
CA MET A 68 10.25 9.16 3.12
C MET A 68 11.74 8.96 2.81
N ALA A 69 12.62 9.73 3.48
CA ALA A 69 14.07 9.63 3.32
C ALA A 69 14.69 8.54 4.20
N ASP A 70 13.87 7.71 4.84
CA ASP A 70 14.34 6.62 5.69
C ASP A 70 14.87 5.48 4.82
N PRO A 71 16.17 5.12 4.93
CA PRO A 71 16.77 4.07 4.11
C PRO A 71 16.15 2.69 4.35
N ARG A 72 15.36 2.51 5.41
CA ARG A 72 14.62 1.27 5.66
C ARG A 72 13.48 1.05 4.65
N MET A 73 13.11 2.07 3.88
CA MET A 73 12.08 2.03 2.82
C MET A 73 12.63 1.77 1.42
N TRP A 74 13.96 1.66 1.29
CA TRP A 74 14.65 1.37 0.04
C TRP A 74 14.85 -0.12 -0.12
#